data_AF-A0A7K2AJC6-F1
#
_entry.id   AF-A0A7K2AJC6-F1
#
_cell.length_a   1.000
_cell.length_b   1.000
_cell.length_c   1.000
_cell.angle_alpha   90.00
_cell.angle_beta   90.00
_cell.angle_gamma   90.00
#
_symmetry.space_group_name_H-M   'P 1'
#
loop_
_entity.id
_entity.type
_entity.pdbx_description
1 polymer ?
#
loop_
_entity_poly.entity_id
_entity_poly.type
_entity_poly.pdbx_seq_one_letter_code
_entity_poly.pdbx_strand_id
1 'polypeptide(L)'
;MGTISNQVETVTTRLPARVRVDETPAHDGDRRNDVNIDQVEEALSTAERAVAEGGGLVGTGFWRAVGAAKRDPGLVDRYASRIAEVDRRAFLGWAVFSVGAGVGTALMALATLAGVALIFWSYGLPDPWNGLVMLGGGGGVLVTTTHGLGHLAVGRLAGMRFTHWFVGSLSRPQPGVKVDYATYLRAGPRSRAWMHASGALVTKIVPFMLLGLVLAGDFPSWAAWLLAAQGVLQIITDALWSVRMSDWKKFRREMSYR
;
A
#
# COMPACT_ATOMS: atom_id res chain seq x y z
N MET A 1 49.88 -15.93 23.87
CA MET A 1 49.73 -14.48 23.65
C MET A 1 48.25 -14.17 23.59
N GLY A 2 47.59 -13.45 24.49
CA GLY A 2 47.96 -12.80 25.74
C GLY A 2 46.64 -12.28 26.32
N THR A 3 46.29 -12.73 27.51
CA THR A 3 45.10 -12.37 28.28
C THR A 3 45.26 -10.94 28.80
N ILE A 4 44.23 -10.09 28.68
CA ILE A 4 44.13 -8.87 29.50
C ILE A 4 42.71 -8.81 30.09
N SER A 5 42.64 -9.24 31.34
CA SER A 5 41.68 -8.80 32.33
C SER A 5 42.14 -7.44 32.86
N ASN A 6 41.23 -6.50 33.11
CA ASN A 6 41.43 -5.50 34.15
C ASN A 6 40.08 -5.04 34.71
N GLN A 7 39.96 -5.25 36.02
CA GLN A 7 38.89 -4.79 36.89
C GLN A 7 39.37 -3.58 37.70
N VAL A 8 38.38 -2.87 38.27
CA VAL A 8 38.40 -1.97 39.44
C VAL A 8 38.96 -0.55 39.22
N GLU A 9 38.10 0.46 39.34
CA GLU A 9 38.08 1.31 40.54
C GLU A 9 36.89 2.29 40.57
N THR A 10 36.16 2.19 41.69
CA THR A 10 35.06 3.04 42.10
C THR A 10 35.64 4.24 42.83
N VAL A 11 35.52 5.45 42.29
CA VAL A 11 35.79 6.69 43.05
C VAL A 11 34.47 7.36 43.38
N THR A 12 34.17 7.34 44.67
CA THR A 12 32.99 7.96 45.28
C THR A 12 33.42 9.34 45.79
N THR A 13 32.95 10.42 45.16
CA THR A 13 33.07 11.77 45.72
C THR A 13 31.69 12.33 46.01
N ARG A 14 31.36 12.40 47.31
CA ARG A 14 30.21 13.12 47.85
C ARG A 14 30.44 14.62 47.68
N LEU A 15 29.48 15.31 47.07
CA LEU A 15 29.36 16.77 47.13
C LEU A 15 28.08 17.16 47.89
N PRO A 16 28.09 18.28 48.64
CA PRO A 16 27.09 18.62 49.63
C PRO A 16 25.79 19.16 49.02
N ALA A 17 24.71 18.95 49.78
CA ALA A 17 23.36 19.41 49.52
C ALA A 17 23.31 20.92 49.24
N ARG A 18 22.87 21.28 48.02
CA ARG A 18 22.38 22.62 47.69
C ARG A 18 20.86 22.57 47.51
N VAL A 19 20.21 23.32 48.40
CA VAL A 19 18.91 23.98 48.31
C VAL A 19 18.16 23.72 47.00
N ARG A 20 17.11 22.89 47.09
CA ARG A 20 16.08 22.70 46.08
C ARG A 20 15.10 23.87 46.20
N VAL A 21 15.18 24.82 45.27
CA VAL A 21 14.09 25.77 45.02
C VAL A 21 13.08 25.00 44.16
N ASP A 22 11.88 24.80 44.68
CA ASP A 22 10.76 24.21 43.94
C ASP A 22 10.29 25.18 42.86
N GLU A 23 10.98 25.17 41.71
CA GLU A 23 10.39 25.60 40.46
C GLU A 23 9.54 24.43 39.94
N THR A 24 8.22 24.62 39.96
CA THR A 24 7.30 23.70 39.31
C THR A 24 7.65 23.69 37.81
N PRO A 25 8.13 22.59 37.22
CA PRO A 25 8.58 22.59 35.84
C PRO A 25 7.38 22.84 34.94
N ALA A 26 7.40 23.98 34.25
CA ALA A 26 6.54 24.23 33.11
C ALA A 26 6.71 23.08 32.09
N HIS A 27 5.65 22.31 31.94
CA HIS A 27 5.32 21.41 30.83
C HIS A 27 6.42 21.19 29.76
N ASP A 28 7.40 20.30 30.01
CA ASP A 28 8.42 19.84 29.04
C ASP A 28 7.82 19.03 27.86
N GLY A 29 6.49 18.91 27.80
CA GLY A 29 5.76 18.28 26.70
C GLY A 29 5.66 19.15 25.44
N ASP A 30 5.73 20.48 25.59
CA ASP A 30 5.44 21.43 24.50
C ASP A 30 6.58 21.48 23.46
N ARG A 31 7.83 21.58 23.93
CA ARG A 31 9.01 21.73 23.04
C ARG A 31 9.29 20.53 22.14
N ARG A 32 8.95 19.30 22.56
CA ARG A 32 9.12 18.11 21.68
C ARG A 32 8.11 18.08 20.54
N ASN A 33 6.92 18.65 20.76
CA ASN A 33 5.88 18.72 19.74
C ASN A 33 6.21 19.83 18.73
N ASP A 34 6.71 20.98 19.17
CA ASP A 34 7.10 22.09 18.29
C ASP A 34 8.18 21.68 17.29
N VAL A 35 9.23 20.99 17.76
CA VAL A 35 10.34 20.53 16.90
C VAL A 35 9.85 19.54 15.83
N ASN A 36 8.78 18.78 16.10
CA ASN A 36 8.19 17.86 15.12
C ASN A 36 7.33 18.62 14.09
N ILE A 37 6.59 19.65 14.51
CA ILE A 37 5.76 20.49 13.64
C ILE A 37 6.64 21.23 12.61
N ASP A 38 7.72 21.86 13.05
CA ASP A 38 8.61 22.63 12.16
C ASP A 38 9.28 21.72 11.11
N GLN A 39 9.71 20.52 11.51
CA GLN A 39 10.28 19.53 10.59
C GLN A 39 9.26 19.04 9.54
N VAL A 40 7.99 18.89 9.94
CA VAL A 40 6.91 18.53 9.02
C VAL A 40 6.65 19.68 8.04
N GLU A 41 6.57 20.92 8.53
CA GLU A 41 6.39 22.12 7.70
C GLU A 41 7.50 22.30 6.66
N GLU A 42 8.75 22.18 7.09
CA GLU A 42 9.92 22.31 6.21
C GLU A 42 9.93 21.22 5.12
N ALA A 43 9.66 19.96 5.51
CA ALA A 43 9.62 18.83 4.57
C ALA A 43 8.50 18.99 3.54
N LEU A 44 7.30 19.43 3.96
CA LEU A 44 6.19 19.66 3.04
C LEU A 44 6.46 20.83 2.10
N SER A 45 7.02 21.93 2.60
CA SER A 45 7.38 23.10 1.79
C SER A 45 8.46 22.77 0.76
N THR A 46 9.44 21.95 1.14
CA THR A 46 10.49 21.45 0.22
C THR A 46 9.89 20.54 -0.85
N ALA A 47 8.99 19.63 -0.46
CA ALA A 47 8.31 18.73 -1.41
C ALA A 47 7.40 19.49 -2.39
N GLU A 48 6.67 20.51 -1.92
CA GLU A 48 5.84 21.37 -2.75
C GLU A 48 6.65 22.07 -3.85
N ARG A 49 7.79 22.64 -3.47
CA ARG A 49 8.69 23.32 -4.40
C ARG A 49 9.25 22.34 -5.44
N ALA A 50 9.77 21.19 -4.99
CA ALA A 50 10.30 20.17 -5.87
C ALA A 50 9.25 19.70 -6.90
N VAL A 51 8.01 19.46 -6.47
CA VAL A 51 6.92 19.04 -7.36
C VAL A 51 6.47 20.16 -8.30
N ALA A 52 6.47 21.42 -7.85
CA ALA A 52 6.17 22.57 -8.70
C ALA A 52 7.21 22.75 -9.83
N GLU A 53 8.45 22.37 -9.58
CA GLU A 53 9.55 22.37 -10.55
C GLU A 53 9.57 21.11 -11.45
N GLY A 54 8.58 20.22 -11.34
CA GLY A 54 8.50 18.97 -12.10
C GLY A 54 9.37 17.84 -11.53
N GLY A 55 9.97 18.03 -10.36
CA GLY A 55 10.72 17.03 -9.61
C GLY A 55 9.85 16.03 -8.86
N GLY A 56 10.50 14.99 -8.31
CA GLY A 56 9.87 13.98 -7.49
C GLY A 56 9.95 14.25 -5.98
N LEU A 57 9.40 13.33 -5.18
CA LEU A 57 9.39 13.44 -3.71
C LEU A 57 10.66 12.89 -3.04
N VAL A 58 11.56 12.26 -3.80
CA VAL A 58 12.79 11.65 -3.26
C VAL A 58 13.70 12.75 -2.70
N GLY A 59 14.24 12.53 -1.50
CA GLY A 59 15.16 13.48 -0.85
C GLY A 59 14.49 14.67 -0.15
N THR A 60 13.20 14.93 -0.37
CA THR A 60 12.48 16.10 0.17
C THR A 60 12.09 15.99 1.65
N GLY A 61 12.20 14.79 2.24
CA GLY A 61 11.68 14.50 3.58
C GLY A 61 10.18 14.19 3.64
N PHE A 62 9.44 14.30 2.52
CA PHE A 62 7.99 14.09 2.45
C PHE A 62 7.50 12.81 3.16
N TRP A 63 8.13 11.66 2.88
CA TRP A 63 7.72 10.38 3.47
C TRP A 63 7.97 10.29 4.98
N ARG A 64 8.93 11.06 5.50
CA ARG A 64 9.15 11.20 6.95
C ARG A 64 8.03 12.01 7.59
N ALA A 65 7.62 13.12 6.97
CA ALA A 65 6.48 13.92 7.40
C ALA A 65 5.17 13.12 7.39
N VAL A 66 4.92 12.33 6.34
CA VAL A 66 3.80 11.38 6.29
C VAL A 66 3.86 10.37 7.45
N GLY A 67 5.05 9.85 7.74
CA GLY A 67 5.27 8.92 8.85
C GLY A 67 5.01 9.55 10.21
N ALA A 68 5.33 10.83 10.40
CA ALA A 68 5.00 11.60 11.60
C ALA A 68 3.48 11.79 11.72
N ALA A 69 2.81 12.23 10.66
CA ALA A 69 1.36 12.36 10.63
C ALA A 69 0.64 11.04 10.95
N LYS A 70 1.12 9.89 10.47
CA LYS A 70 0.52 8.59 10.81
C LYS A 70 0.60 8.21 12.29
N ARG A 71 1.53 8.79 13.06
CA ARG A 71 1.72 8.52 14.49
C ARG A 71 0.97 9.50 15.39
N ASP A 72 0.60 10.66 14.86
CA ASP A 72 -0.01 11.74 15.63
C ASP A 72 -1.29 12.25 14.93
N PRO A 73 -2.48 11.96 15.50
CA PRO A 73 -3.75 12.46 14.96
C PRO A 73 -3.82 13.98 14.81
N GLY A 74 -3.18 14.75 15.69
CA GLY A 74 -3.18 16.21 15.59
C GLY A 74 -2.46 16.70 14.32
N LEU A 75 -1.38 16.02 13.93
CA LEU A 75 -0.71 16.27 12.65
C LEU A 75 -1.54 15.84 11.44
N VAL A 76 -2.38 14.79 11.57
CA VAL A 76 -3.33 14.42 10.51
C VAL A 76 -4.33 15.54 10.28
N ASP A 77 -4.96 16.05 11.34
CA ASP A 77 -5.98 17.10 11.23
C ASP A 77 -5.40 18.36 10.58
N ARG A 78 -4.17 18.71 10.94
CA ARG A 78 -3.48 19.88 10.40
C ARG A 78 -2.96 19.68 8.97
N TYR A 79 -2.34 18.55 8.65
CA TYR A 79 -1.55 18.39 7.41
C TYR A 79 -2.10 17.41 6.38
N ALA A 80 -3.13 16.61 6.69
CA ALA A 80 -3.60 15.56 5.77
C ALA A 80 -3.98 16.08 4.39
N SER A 81 -4.66 17.23 4.32
CA SER A 81 -5.06 17.86 3.06
C SER A 81 -3.86 18.34 2.25
N ARG A 82 -2.87 18.95 2.91
CA ARG A 82 -1.63 19.42 2.27
C ARG A 82 -0.77 18.26 1.76
N ILE A 83 -0.61 17.22 2.59
CA ILE A 83 0.08 15.98 2.19
C ILE A 83 -0.56 15.36 0.95
N ALA A 84 -1.90 15.28 0.93
CA ALA A 84 -2.62 14.70 -0.21
C ALA A 84 -2.45 15.51 -1.49
N GLU A 85 -2.41 16.82 -1.38
CA GLU A 85 -2.20 17.69 -2.53
C GLU A 85 -0.81 17.51 -3.15
N VAL A 86 0.24 17.49 -2.31
CA VAL A 86 1.62 17.23 -2.74
C VAL A 86 1.75 15.85 -3.37
N ASP A 87 1.24 14.81 -2.72
CA ASP A 87 1.24 13.44 -3.24
C ASP A 87 0.49 13.31 -4.56
N ARG A 88 -0.66 13.99 -4.70
CA ARG A 88 -1.45 14.00 -5.93
C ARG A 88 -0.72 14.67 -7.08
N ARG A 89 -0.13 15.85 -6.86
CA ARG A 89 0.65 16.54 -7.92
C ARG A 89 1.86 15.72 -8.36
N ALA A 90 2.63 15.18 -7.40
CA ALA A 90 3.75 14.30 -7.70
C ALA A 90 3.33 13.05 -8.49
N PHE A 91 2.19 12.45 -8.10
CA PHE A 91 1.62 11.30 -8.80
C PHE A 91 1.23 11.62 -10.24
N LEU A 92 0.55 12.74 -10.48
CA LEU A 92 0.12 13.13 -11.83
C LEU A 92 1.31 13.45 -12.74
N GLY A 93 2.40 14.00 -12.20
CA GLY A 93 3.65 14.20 -12.96
C GLY A 93 4.39 12.90 -13.28
N TRP A 94 4.15 11.83 -12.52
CA TRP A 94 4.80 10.53 -12.72
C TRP A 94 3.99 9.56 -13.58
N ALA A 95 2.66 9.56 -13.48
CA ALA A 95 1.80 8.58 -14.14
C ALA A 95 1.83 8.74 -15.66
N VAL A 96 2.12 7.65 -16.39
CA VAL A 96 2.10 7.64 -17.87
C VAL A 96 0.68 7.83 -18.40
N PHE A 97 -0.28 7.19 -17.74
CA PHE A 97 -1.70 7.32 -18.06
C PHE A 97 -2.50 7.36 -16.76
N SER A 98 -3.48 8.25 -16.68
CA SER A 98 -4.43 8.26 -15.58
C SER A 98 -5.80 8.71 -16.03
N VAL A 99 -6.83 8.16 -15.37
CA VAL A 99 -8.23 8.54 -15.56
C VAL A 99 -8.89 8.72 -14.20
N GLY A 100 -9.91 9.57 -14.12
CA GLY A 100 -10.65 9.79 -12.89
C GLY A 100 -11.22 8.48 -12.32
N ALA A 101 -11.26 8.37 -10.99
CA ALA A 101 -11.64 7.13 -10.30
C ALA A 101 -12.97 6.55 -10.78
N GLY A 102 -13.99 7.39 -11.02
CA GLY A 102 -15.31 6.93 -11.49
C GLY A 102 -15.23 6.19 -12.84
N VAL A 103 -14.62 6.82 -13.85
CA VAL A 103 -14.45 6.23 -15.19
C VAL A 103 -13.60 4.96 -15.12
N GLY A 104 -12.46 5.01 -14.43
CA GLY A 104 -11.60 3.84 -14.31
C GLY A 104 -12.29 2.68 -13.56
N THR A 105 -13.07 2.96 -12.52
CA THR A 105 -13.82 1.92 -11.80
C THR A 105 -14.91 1.32 -12.69
N ALA A 106 -15.62 2.12 -13.48
CA ALA A 106 -16.60 1.61 -14.44
C ALA A 106 -15.93 0.71 -15.47
N LEU A 107 -14.79 1.12 -16.04
CA LEU A 107 -14.03 0.31 -17.00
C LEU A 107 -13.52 -1.00 -16.37
N MET A 108 -13.01 -0.96 -15.13
CA MET A 108 -12.56 -2.17 -14.43
C MET A 108 -13.72 -3.11 -14.13
N ALA A 109 -14.87 -2.58 -13.71
CA ALA A 109 -16.08 -3.38 -13.48
C ALA A 109 -16.60 -4.02 -14.78
N LEU A 110 -16.64 -3.27 -15.88
CA LEU A 110 -17.00 -3.80 -17.20
C LEU A 110 -16.01 -4.88 -17.66
N ALA A 111 -14.72 -4.69 -17.45
CA ALA A 111 -13.70 -5.70 -17.75
C ALA A 111 -13.82 -6.94 -16.86
N THR A 112 -14.17 -6.79 -15.58
CA THR A 112 -14.51 -7.91 -14.69
C THR A 112 -15.71 -8.69 -15.23
N LEU A 113 -16.80 -8.01 -15.62
CA LEU A 113 -17.97 -8.65 -16.22
C LEU A 113 -17.63 -9.36 -17.53
N ALA A 114 -16.79 -8.76 -18.37
CA ALA A 114 -16.29 -9.39 -19.59
C ALA A 114 -15.48 -10.65 -19.28
N GLY A 115 -14.60 -10.61 -18.26
CA GLY A 115 -13.86 -11.79 -17.78
C GLY A 115 -14.78 -12.92 -17.33
N VAL A 116 -15.84 -12.60 -16.59
CA VAL A 116 -16.88 -13.56 -16.20
C VAL A 116 -17.64 -14.11 -17.41
N ALA A 117 -18.01 -13.26 -18.37
CA ALA A 117 -18.67 -13.70 -19.60
C ALA A 117 -17.78 -14.63 -20.44
N LEU A 118 -16.47 -14.36 -20.51
CA LEU A 118 -15.50 -15.24 -21.15
C LEU A 118 -15.42 -16.61 -20.47
N ILE A 119 -15.44 -16.65 -19.13
CA ILE A 119 -15.51 -17.91 -18.38
C ILE A 119 -16.77 -18.70 -18.77
N PHE A 120 -17.95 -18.08 -18.78
CA PHE A 120 -19.18 -18.77 -19.20
C PHE A 120 -19.12 -19.23 -20.66
N TRP A 121 -18.64 -18.38 -21.56
CA TRP A 121 -18.52 -18.72 -22.98
C TRP A 121 -17.56 -19.90 -23.21
N SER A 122 -16.53 -20.04 -22.38
CA SER A 122 -15.55 -21.12 -22.50
C SER A 122 -16.15 -22.51 -22.40
N TYR A 123 -17.27 -22.70 -21.69
CA TYR A 123 -17.97 -23.99 -21.60
C TYR A 123 -18.58 -24.46 -22.93
N GLY A 124 -18.86 -23.54 -23.86
CA GLY A 124 -19.41 -23.86 -25.18
C GLY A 124 -18.36 -24.05 -26.27
N LEU A 125 -17.08 -23.92 -25.94
CA LEU A 125 -15.99 -24.02 -26.92
C LEU A 125 -15.41 -25.44 -26.92
N PRO A 126 -14.94 -25.92 -28.09
CA PRO A 126 -14.23 -27.19 -28.15
C PRO A 126 -12.82 -27.06 -27.56
N ASP A 127 -12.26 -28.20 -27.17
CA ASP A 127 -10.83 -28.31 -26.87
C ASP A 127 -9.99 -27.89 -28.09
N PRO A 128 -8.87 -27.16 -27.89
CA PRO A 128 -8.31 -26.66 -26.62
C PRO A 128 -8.77 -25.23 -26.27
N TRP A 129 -9.71 -24.65 -27.02
CA TRP A 129 -10.07 -23.24 -26.92
C TRP A 129 -10.81 -22.90 -25.63
N ASN A 130 -11.63 -23.81 -25.11
CA ASN A 130 -12.24 -23.68 -23.79
C ASN A 130 -11.21 -23.39 -22.69
N GLY A 131 -10.10 -24.14 -22.63
CA GLY A 131 -9.04 -23.95 -21.65
C GLY A 131 -8.33 -22.61 -21.82
N LEU A 132 -8.04 -22.21 -23.07
CA LEU A 132 -7.39 -20.92 -23.36
C LEU A 132 -8.26 -19.74 -22.97
N VAL A 133 -9.56 -19.78 -23.29
CA VAL A 133 -10.52 -18.71 -22.93
C VAL A 133 -10.76 -18.67 -21.43
N MET A 134 -10.84 -19.82 -20.75
CA MET A 134 -10.91 -19.91 -19.29
C MET A 134 -9.71 -19.24 -18.62
N LEU A 135 -8.49 -19.53 -19.09
CA LEU A 135 -7.26 -18.92 -18.54
C LEU A 135 -7.16 -17.42 -18.86
N GLY A 136 -7.50 -17.01 -20.09
CA GLY A 136 -7.47 -15.61 -20.48
C GLY A 136 -8.49 -14.77 -19.70
N GLY A 137 -9.75 -15.21 -19.68
CA GLY A 137 -10.85 -14.52 -19.00
C GLY A 137 -10.73 -14.58 -17.48
N GLY A 138 -10.49 -15.75 -16.91
CA GLY A 138 -10.34 -15.94 -15.47
C GLY A 138 -8.95 -15.59 -14.96
N GLY A 139 -7.94 -16.35 -15.39
CA GLY A 139 -6.56 -16.22 -14.88
C GLY A 139 -5.92 -14.86 -15.17
N GLY A 140 -6.25 -14.24 -16.31
CA GLY A 140 -5.74 -12.94 -16.73
C GLY A 140 -6.64 -11.76 -16.35
N VAL A 141 -7.80 -11.65 -17.02
CA VAL A 141 -8.69 -10.48 -16.90
C VAL A 141 -9.29 -10.37 -15.50
N LEU A 142 -9.89 -11.45 -14.97
CA LEU A 142 -10.55 -11.42 -13.68
C LEU A 142 -9.55 -11.12 -12.55
N VAL A 143 -8.40 -11.80 -12.50
CA VAL A 143 -7.35 -11.55 -11.50
C VAL A 143 -6.88 -10.08 -11.52
N THR A 144 -6.61 -9.54 -12.70
CA THR A 144 -6.08 -8.18 -12.85
C THR A 144 -7.10 -7.12 -12.41
N THR A 145 -8.34 -7.25 -12.88
CA THR A 145 -9.40 -6.26 -12.60
C THR A 145 -9.86 -6.31 -11.16
N THR A 146 -10.03 -7.51 -10.60
CA THR A 146 -10.52 -7.68 -9.23
C THR A 146 -9.50 -7.31 -8.15
N HIS A 147 -8.19 -7.35 -8.44
CA HIS A 147 -7.15 -6.88 -7.51
C HIS A 147 -7.37 -5.41 -7.12
N GLY A 148 -7.44 -4.52 -8.11
CA GLY A 148 -7.65 -3.09 -7.88
C GLY A 148 -9.03 -2.80 -7.30
N LEU A 149 -10.06 -3.52 -7.75
CA LEU A 149 -11.41 -3.40 -7.20
C LEU A 149 -11.49 -3.87 -5.75
N GLY A 150 -10.68 -4.86 -5.34
CA GLY A 150 -10.57 -5.30 -3.95
C GLY A 150 -10.07 -4.18 -3.05
N HIS A 151 -8.97 -3.51 -3.44
CA HIS A 151 -8.49 -2.32 -2.74
C HIS A 151 -9.56 -1.23 -2.65
N LEU A 152 -10.25 -0.97 -3.76
CA LEU A 152 -11.28 0.06 -3.81
C LEU A 152 -12.44 -0.28 -2.87
N ALA A 153 -12.97 -1.50 -2.91
CA ALA A 153 -14.09 -1.93 -2.09
C ALA A 153 -13.76 -1.83 -0.60
N VAL A 154 -12.66 -2.45 -0.16
CA VAL A 154 -12.25 -2.42 1.26
C VAL A 154 -11.88 -1.00 1.70
N GLY A 155 -11.20 -0.23 0.84
CA GLY A 155 -10.88 1.17 1.13
C GLY A 155 -12.12 2.05 1.30
N ARG A 156 -13.13 1.90 0.43
CA ARG A 156 -14.39 2.65 0.50
C ARG A 156 -15.18 2.29 1.76
N LEU A 157 -15.27 1.01 2.12
CA LEU A 157 -15.90 0.55 3.36
C LEU A 157 -15.22 1.14 4.60
N ALA A 158 -13.92 1.42 4.50
CA ALA A 158 -13.13 2.07 5.53
C ALA A 158 -13.14 3.61 5.47
N GLY A 159 -13.98 4.23 4.62
CA GLY A 159 -14.09 5.69 4.49
C GLY A 159 -12.98 6.36 3.67
N MET A 160 -12.14 5.60 2.98
CA MET A 160 -11.10 6.13 2.11
C MET A 160 -11.66 6.47 0.73
N ARG A 161 -11.21 7.57 0.14
CA ARG A 161 -11.53 7.95 -1.24
C ARG A 161 -10.39 7.56 -2.17
N PHE A 162 -10.71 7.51 -3.46
CA PHE A 162 -9.76 7.24 -4.54
C PHE A 162 -9.93 8.30 -5.60
N THR A 163 -8.83 8.75 -6.19
CA THR A 163 -8.83 9.88 -7.12
C THR A 163 -8.71 9.43 -8.57
N HIS A 164 -7.86 8.43 -8.84
CA HIS A 164 -7.54 8.00 -10.21
C HIS A 164 -7.33 6.50 -10.32
N TRP A 165 -7.58 5.97 -11.51
CA TRP A 165 -6.92 4.74 -11.99
C TRP A 165 -5.75 5.13 -12.88
N PHE A 166 -4.68 4.34 -12.91
CA PHE A 166 -3.47 4.72 -13.62
C PHE A 166 -2.63 3.55 -14.09
N VAL A 167 -1.73 3.84 -15.03
CA VAL A 167 -0.61 2.99 -15.42
C VAL A 167 0.68 3.76 -15.14
N GLY A 168 1.52 3.20 -14.28
CA GLY A 168 2.70 3.90 -13.74
C GLY A 168 3.94 3.84 -14.62
N SER A 169 4.10 2.79 -15.43
CA SER A 169 5.25 2.64 -16.32
C SER A 169 4.89 1.77 -17.52
N LEU A 170 5.43 2.10 -18.69
CA LEU A 170 5.29 1.29 -19.90
C LEU A 170 5.99 -0.07 -19.78
N SER A 171 7.04 -0.17 -18.95
CA SER A 171 7.76 -1.44 -18.74
C SER A 171 6.95 -2.45 -17.92
N ARG A 172 5.96 -1.98 -17.15
CA ARG A 172 5.04 -2.80 -16.35
C ARG A 172 3.64 -2.17 -16.36
N PRO A 173 2.87 -2.36 -17.45
CA PRO A 173 1.62 -1.66 -17.67
C PRO A 173 0.47 -2.27 -16.85
N GLN A 174 0.63 -2.32 -15.53
CA GLN A 174 -0.38 -2.84 -14.62
C GLN A 174 -1.29 -1.70 -14.13
N PRO A 175 -2.63 -1.86 -14.20
CA PRO A 175 -3.54 -0.85 -13.69
C PRO A 175 -3.43 -0.77 -12.16
N GLY A 176 -3.27 0.45 -11.64
CA GLY A 176 -3.32 0.76 -10.22
C GLY A 176 -4.46 1.72 -9.90
N VAL A 177 -4.90 1.74 -8.64
CA VAL A 177 -5.84 2.74 -8.14
C VAL A 177 -5.14 3.65 -7.12
N LYS A 178 -5.26 4.96 -7.31
CA LYS A 178 -4.64 5.98 -6.45
C LYS A 178 -5.60 6.37 -5.34
N VAL A 179 -5.20 6.11 -4.10
CA VAL A 179 -5.93 6.55 -2.91
C VAL A 179 -5.76 8.05 -2.68
N ASP A 180 -6.81 8.72 -2.21
CA ASP A 180 -6.75 10.09 -1.70
C ASP A 180 -6.02 10.11 -0.35
N TYR A 181 -4.82 10.65 -0.30
CA TYR A 181 -3.96 10.52 0.88
C TYR A 181 -4.55 11.17 2.14
N ALA A 182 -5.44 12.16 1.99
CA ALA A 182 -6.05 12.86 3.11
C ALA A 182 -7.05 11.95 3.84
N THR A 183 -7.96 11.33 3.10
CA THR A 183 -8.88 10.32 3.69
C THR A 183 -8.16 9.04 4.08
N TYR A 184 -7.09 8.67 3.37
CA TYR A 184 -6.22 7.58 3.78
C TYR A 184 -5.61 7.82 5.17
N LEU A 185 -4.99 8.98 5.41
CA LEU A 185 -4.36 9.28 6.71
C LEU A 185 -5.35 9.33 7.87
N ARG A 186 -6.58 9.80 7.62
CA ARG A 186 -7.66 9.83 8.61
C ARG A 186 -8.22 8.44 8.92
N ALA A 187 -8.10 7.48 8.00
CA ALA A 187 -8.52 6.11 8.27
C ALA A 187 -7.57 5.45 9.29
N GLY A 188 -8.12 4.65 10.20
CA GLY A 188 -7.34 3.96 11.23
C GLY A 188 -6.29 3.00 10.64
N PRO A 189 -5.17 2.74 11.35
CA PRO A 189 -4.07 1.91 10.84
C PRO A 189 -4.50 0.51 10.36
N ARG A 190 -5.39 -0.16 11.11
CA ARG A 190 -5.94 -1.47 10.73
C ARG A 190 -6.72 -1.40 9.41
N SER A 191 -7.53 -0.37 9.22
CA SER A 191 -8.31 -0.19 7.99
C SER A 191 -7.40 0.02 6.78
N ARG A 192 -6.34 0.84 6.93
CA ARG A 192 -5.31 1.02 5.89
C ARG A 192 -4.58 -0.27 5.57
N ALA A 193 -4.24 -1.05 6.60
CA ALA A 193 -3.59 -2.35 6.43
C ALA A 193 -4.47 -3.30 5.62
N TRP A 194 -5.72 -3.50 6.03
CA TRP A 194 -6.66 -4.39 5.33
C TRP A 194 -6.98 -3.94 3.91
N MET A 195 -7.05 -2.63 3.67
CA MET A 195 -7.16 -2.11 2.30
C MET A 195 -5.99 -2.61 1.43
N HIS A 196 -4.74 -2.55 1.90
CA HIS A 196 -3.61 -3.11 1.14
C HIS A 196 -3.68 -4.64 1.02
N ALA A 197 -4.04 -5.37 2.08
CA ALA A 197 -4.11 -6.84 2.01
C ALA A 197 -5.21 -7.34 1.05
N SER A 198 -6.29 -6.59 0.89
CA SER A 198 -7.46 -7.03 0.11
C SER A 198 -7.15 -7.42 -1.34
N GLY A 199 -6.40 -6.58 -2.06
CA GLY A 199 -6.01 -6.88 -3.44
C GLY A 199 -5.15 -8.14 -3.53
N ALA A 200 -4.22 -8.33 -2.59
CA ALA A 200 -3.37 -9.52 -2.53
C ALA A 200 -4.14 -10.79 -2.14
N LEU A 201 -5.19 -10.69 -1.33
CA LEU A 201 -6.07 -11.83 -1.02
C LEU A 201 -6.89 -12.22 -2.26
N VAL A 202 -7.51 -11.25 -2.92
CA VAL A 202 -8.32 -11.50 -4.11
C VAL A 202 -7.51 -12.20 -5.21
N THR A 203 -6.28 -11.75 -5.48
CA THR A 203 -5.45 -12.36 -6.52
C THR A 203 -5.10 -13.81 -6.23
N LYS A 204 -5.07 -14.24 -4.97
CA LYS A 204 -4.83 -15.65 -4.58
C LYS A 204 -6.10 -16.47 -4.64
N ILE A 205 -7.22 -15.93 -4.17
CA ILE A 205 -8.48 -16.68 -4.10
C ILE A 205 -9.00 -16.99 -5.52
N VAL A 206 -8.90 -16.04 -6.46
CA VAL A 206 -9.45 -16.19 -7.81
C VAL A 206 -8.92 -17.43 -8.56
N PRO A 207 -7.60 -17.66 -8.70
CA PRO A 207 -7.09 -18.86 -9.38
C PRO A 207 -7.57 -20.18 -8.77
N PHE A 208 -7.72 -20.27 -7.44
CA PHE A 208 -8.24 -21.49 -6.80
C PHE A 208 -9.75 -21.67 -6.99
N MET A 209 -10.52 -20.58 -7.04
CA MET A 209 -11.93 -20.65 -7.43
C MET A 209 -12.09 -21.14 -8.87
N LEU A 210 -11.28 -20.61 -9.79
CA LEU A 210 -11.26 -21.03 -11.19
C LEU A 210 -10.81 -22.50 -11.34
N LEU A 211 -9.83 -22.93 -10.54
CA LEU A 211 -9.41 -24.33 -10.51
C LEU A 211 -10.60 -25.25 -10.14
N GLY A 212 -11.40 -24.86 -9.15
CA GLY A 212 -12.64 -25.59 -8.81
C GLY A 212 -13.61 -25.68 -9.99
N LEU A 213 -13.81 -24.59 -10.73
CA LEU A 213 -14.67 -24.58 -11.92
C LEU A 213 -14.15 -25.48 -13.05
N VAL A 214 -12.83 -25.47 -13.28
CA VAL A 214 -12.17 -26.32 -14.29
C VAL A 214 -12.26 -27.80 -13.90
N LEU A 215 -12.07 -28.15 -12.63
CA LEU A 215 -12.18 -29.53 -12.14
C LEU A 215 -13.63 -30.05 -12.16
N ALA A 216 -14.61 -29.15 -12.07
CA ALA A 216 -16.03 -29.49 -12.09
C ALA A 216 -16.62 -29.55 -13.52
N GLY A 217 -15.86 -29.19 -14.55
CA GLY A 217 -16.31 -29.20 -15.95
C GLY A 217 -15.40 -30.03 -16.85
N ASP A 218 -15.79 -30.17 -18.11
CA ASP A 218 -15.03 -30.91 -19.13
C ASP A 218 -13.94 -30.06 -19.77
N PHE A 219 -13.07 -29.46 -18.95
CA PHE A 219 -11.94 -28.67 -19.43
C PHE A 219 -10.67 -29.53 -19.61
N PRO A 220 -9.75 -29.12 -20.50
CA PRO A 220 -8.46 -29.79 -20.62
C PRO A 220 -7.68 -29.78 -19.31
N SER A 221 -7.10 -30.93 -18.96
CA SER A 221 -6.34 -31.10 -17.71
C SER A 221 -5.16 -30.13 -17.56
N TRP A 222 -4.55 -29.72 -18.67
CA TRP A 222 -3.47 -28.73 -18.66
C TRP A 222 -3.92 -27.36 -18.13
N ALA A 223 -5.20 -26.97 -18.31
CA ALA A 223 -5.71 -25.73 -17.77
C ALA A 223 -5.78 -25.77 -16.23
N ALA A 224 -6.15 -26.93 -15.66
CA ALA A 224 -6.13 -27.14 -14.21
C ALA A 224 -4.71 -27.01 -13.66
N TRP A 225 -3.73 -27.65 -14.31
CA TRP A 225 -2.32 -27.55 -13.91
C TRP A 225 -1.80 -26.11 -13.96
N LEU A 226 -2.15 -25.34 -15.01
CA LEU A 226 -1.73 -23.95 -15.11
C LEU A 226 -2.37 -23.06 -14.05
N LEU A 227 -3.66 -23.23 -13.73
CA LEU A 227 -4.31 -22.48 -12.65
C LEU A 227 -3.74 -22.82 -11.27
N ALA A 228 -3.50 -24.12 -11.01
CA ALA A 228 -2.86 -24.57 -9.79
C ALA A 228 -1.44 -23.99 -9.66
N ALA A 229 -0.64 -24.08 -10.73
CA ALA A 229 0.70 -23.49 -10.78
C ALA A 229 0.66 -21.97 -10.58
N GLN A 230 -0.26 -21.26 -11.22
CA GLN A 230 -0.44 -19.82 -11.05
C GLN A 230 -0.74 -19.46 -9.59
N GLY A 231 -1.71 -20.12 -8.94
CA GLY A 231 -2.05 -19.86 -7.54
C GLY A 231 -0.90 -20.14 -6.58
N VAL A 232 -0.21 -21.28 -6.76
CA VAL A 232 0.96 -21.65 -5.93
C VAL A 232 2.12 -20.68 -6.14
N LEU A 233 2.46 -20.34 -7.38
CA LEU A 233 3.55 -19.40 -7.69
C LEU A 233 3.28 -18.01 -7.13
N GLN A 234 2.01 -17.55 -7.15
CA GLN A 234 1.62 -16.29 -6.52
C GLN A 234 1.81 -16.33 -4.99
N ILE A 235 1.46 -17.44 -4.33
CA ILE A 235 1.69 -17.63 -2.89
C ILE A 235 3.19 -17.64 -2.59
N ILE A 236 3.99 -18.40 -3.34
CA ILE A 236 5.44 -18.51 -3.15
C ILE A 236 6.10 -17.15 -3.35
N THR A 237 5.75 -16.44 -4.42
CA THR A 237 6.32 -15.13 -4.73
C THR A 237 5.99 -14.12 -3.63
N ASP A 238 4.77 -14.17 -3.09
CA ASP A 238 4.43 -13.35 -1.93
C ASP A 238 5.21 -13.78 -0.68
N ALA A 239 5.34 -15.08 -0.37
CA ALA A 239 6.09 -15.52 0.80
C ALA A 239 7.57 -15.11 0.75
N LEU A 240 8.20 -15.22 -0.44
CA LEU A 240 9.63 -14.96 -0.63
C LEU A 240 9.96 -13.48 -0.81
N TRP A 241 9.12 -12.69 -1.50
CA TRP A 241 9.40 -11.29 -1.84
C TRP A 241 8.47 -10.27 -1.17
N SER A 242 7.29 -10.66 -0.66
CA SER A 242 6.27 -9.69 -0.23
C SER A 242 6.65 -8.87 0.99
N VAL A 243 7.44 -9.42 1.91
CA VAL A 243 7.92 -8.66 3.08
C VAL A 243 8.76 -7.44 2.70
N ARG A 244 9.31 -7.39 1.48
CA ARG A 244 10.17 -6.30 1.00
C ARG A 244 9.52 -5.40 -0.05
N MET A 245 8.58 -5.87 -0.86
CA MET A 245 8.03 -5.06 -1.98
C MET A 245 6.52 -5.17 -2.25
N SER A 246 5.76 -6.09 -1.63
CA SER A 246 4.32 -6.26 -1.96
C SER A 246 3.39 -5.68 -0.87
N ASP A 247 2.09 -5.84 -1.05
CA ASP A 247 1.07 -5.27 -0.17
C ASP A 247 1.17 -5.76 1.27
N TRP A 248 1.76 -6.95 1.54
CA TRP A 248 2.01 -7.37 2.91
C TRP A 248 3.06 -6.53 3.63
N LYS A 249 4.05 -5.98 2.90
CA LYS A 249 4.94 -4.96 3.48
C LYS A 249 4.15 -3.73 3.90
N LYS A 250 3.22 -3.28 3.07
CA LYS A 250 2.37 -2.12 3.39
C LYS A 250 1.46 -2.46 4.57
N PHE A 251 0.81 -3.63 4.56
CA PHE A 251 -0.01 -4.14 5.67
C PHE A 251 0.77 -4.11 6.99
N ARG A 252 1.94 -4.76 7.04
CA ARG A 252 2.78 -4.83 8.25
C ARG A 252 3.24 -3.45 8.70
N ARG A 253 3.61 -2.57 7.76
CA ARG A 253 3.98 -1.18 8.08
C ARG A 253 2.79 -0.43 8.66
N GLU A 254 1.61 -0.56 8.09
CA GLU A 254 0.42 0.12 8.62
C GLU A 254 0.06 -0.41 10.00
N MET A 255 0.15 -1.72 10.24
CA MET A 255 -0.07 -2.34 11.56
C MET A 255 0.96 -1.94 12.63
N SER A 256 2.09 -1.35 12.24
CA SER A 256 3.10 -0.86 13.19
C SER A 256 2.77 0.51 13.78
N TYR A 257 1.88 1.27 13.16
CA TYR A 257 1.31 2.47 13.75
C TYR A 257 0.19 2.01 14.69
N ARG A 258 0.48 1.97 16.00
CA ARG A 258 -0.48 1.68 17.05
C ARG A 258 -0.95 2.97 17.69
#